data_AF-A0A4Q2Y376-F1
#
_entry.id   AF-A0A4Q2Y376-F1
#
_cell.length_a   1.000
_cell.length_b   1.000
_cell.length_c   1.000
_cell.angle_alpha   90.00
_cell.angle_beta   90.00
_cell.angle_gamma   90.00
#
_symmetry.space_group_name_H-M   'P 1'
#
loop_
_entity.id
_entity.type
_entity.pdbx_description
1 polymer ?
#
loop_
_entity_poly.entity_id
_entity_poly.type
_entity_poly.pdbx_seq_one_letter_code
_entity_poly.pdbx_strand_id
1 'polypeptide(L)' 'MTCRAILLSAIVPFVLLPVSMAAEKGGKRFIISDFGAVPDGKTLNTAAIQKAIDKA' A
#
# COMPACT_ATOMS: atom_id res chain seq x y z
N MET A 1 -43.06 14.64 22.17
CA MET A 1 -42.16 13.50 22.41
C MET A 1 -41.24 13.20 21.20
N THR A 2 -40.76 14.22 20.47
CA THR A 2 -39.99 14.00 19.22
C THR A 2 -38.68 14.79 19.12
N CYS A 3 -38.44 15.75 20.02
CA CYS A 3 -37.28 16.65 19.94
C CYS A 3 -35.95 16.02 20.45
N ARG A 4 -36.01 14.99 21.32
CA ARG A 4 -34.81 14.26 21.80
C ARG A 4 -34.28 13.21 20.82
N ALA A 5 -35.14 12.66 19.96
CA ALA A 5 -34.77 11.61 19.00
C ALA A 5 -33.99 12.17 17.78
N ILE A 6 -34.29 13.41 17.38
CA ILE A 6 -33.65 14.06 16.22
C ILE A 6 -32.22 14.51 16.58
N LEU A 7 -31.99 14.93 17.83
CA LEU A 7 -30.65 15.30 18.32
C LEU A 7 -29.67 14.12 18.39
N LEU A 8 -30.17 12.89 18.59
CA LEU A 8 -29.35 11.68 18.55
C LEU A 8 -29.05 11.20 17.12
N SER A 9 -29.89 11.55 16.15
CA SER A 9 -29.75 11.11 14.75
C SER A 9 -28.67 11.86 13.95
N ALA A 10 -28.30 13.08 14.37
CA ALA A 10 -27.35 13.91 13.63
C ALA A 10 -25.87 13.64 13.98
N ILE A 11 -25.61 12.93 15.08
CA ILE A 11 -24.24 12.69 15.59
C ILE A 11 -23.71 11.32 15.13
N VAL A 12 -24.61 10.38 14.79
CA VAL A 12 -24.29 9.02 14.39
C VAL A 12 -23.49 8.89 13.08
N PRO A 13 -23.68 9.70 12.02
CA PRO A 13 -22.94 9.48 10.78
C PRO A 13 -21.49 9.99 10.82
N PHE A 14 -21.08 10.74 11.85
CA PHE A 14 -19.73 11.34 11.90
C PHE A 14 -18.67 10.44 12.57
N VAL A 15 -19.09 9.47 13.39
CA VAL A 15 -18.17 8.66 14.22
C VAL A 15 -17.61 7.43 13.48
N LEU A 16 -18.13 7.12 12.29
CA LEU A 16 -17.86 5.85 11.60
C LEU A 16 -17.05 5.98 10.30
N LEU A 17 -16.20 7.00 10.18
CA LEU A 17 -15.20 7.06 9.12
C LEU A 17 -13.92 6.34 9.59
N PRO A 18 -13.60 5.13 9.07
CA PRO A 18 -12.29 4.55 9.26
C PRO A 18 -11.30 5.39 8.46
N VAL A 19 -10.62 6.33 9.13
CA VAL A 19 -9.41 6.94 8.62
C VAL A 19 -8.33 5.85 8.59
N SER A 20 -8.17 5.22 7.42
CA SER A 20 -7.02 4.35 7.18
C SER A 20 -5.77 5.21 7.14
N MET A 21 -5.08 5.28 8.27
CA MET A 21 -3.70 5.74 8.35
C MET A 21 -2.82 4.71 7.66
N ALA A 22 -2.64 4.84 6.34
CA ALA A 22 -1.57 4.14 5.64
C ALA A 22 -0.24 4.73 6.10
N ALA A 23 0.33 4.14 7.15
CA ALA A 23 1.69 4.44 7.56
C ALA A 23 2.63 4.00 6.44
N GLU A 24 3.10 4.95 5.62
CA GLU A 24 4.16 4.71 4.64
C GLU A 24 5.48 4.47 5.39
N LYS A 25 5.66 3.24 5.89
CA LYS A 25 6.95 2.77 6.39
C LYS A 25 7.92 2.79 5.21
N GLY A 26 8.91 3.68 5.25
CA GLY A 26 9.91 3.84 4.20
C GLY A 26 10.41 2.49 3.68
N GLY A 27 10.09 2.21 2.42
CA GLY A 27 10.37 0.92 1.78
C GLY A 27 11.87 0.72 1.52
N LYS A 28 12.33 -0.52 1.55
CA LYS A 28 13.66 -0.89 1.05
C LYS A 28 13.63 -0.84 -0.49
N ARG A 29 14.66 -0.27 -1.10
CA ARG A 29 14.81 -0.21 -2.56
C ARG A 29 15.87 -1.22 -3.02
N PHE A 30 15.52 -2.05 -4.00
CA PHE A 30 16.42 -3.00 -4.65
C PHE A 30 16.48 -2.70 -6.15
N ILE A 31 17.69 -2.65 -6.73
CA ILE A 31 17.87 -2.46 -8.16
C ILE A 31 18.10 -3.83 -8.80
N ILE A 32 17.22 -4.23 -9.73
CA ILE A 32 17.28 -5.56 -10.36
C ILE A 32 18.58 -5.81 -11.14
N SER A 33 19.27 -4.75 -11.58
CA SER A 33 20.56 -4.85 -12.28
C SER A 33 21.67 -5.40 -11.38
N ASP A 34 21.59 -5.18 -10.06
CA ASP A 34 22.53 -5.78 -9.10
C ASP A 34 22.39 -7.31 -9.02
N PHE A 35 21.26 -7.84 -9.52
CA PHE A 35 20.96 -9.28 -9.57
C PHE A 35 21.15 -9.87 -10.98
N GLY A 36 21.77 -9.11 -11.89
CA GLY A 36 22.12 -9.55 -13.23
C GLY A 36 21.09 -9.21 -14.31
N ALA A 37 20.15 -8.30 -14.05
CA ALA A 37 19.22 -7.85 -15.08
C ALA A 37 19.91 -6.92 -16.10
N VAL A 38 19.68 -7.17 -17.39
CA VAL A 38 20.26 -6.41 -18.51
C VAL A 38 19.14 -5.71 -19.29
N PRO A 39 19.21 -4.38 -19.54
CA PRO A 39 18.19 -3.62 -20.25
C PRO A 39 18.40 -3.60 -21.77
N ASP A 40 18.64 -4.77 -22.37
CA ASP A 40 18.94 -4.90 -23.81
C ASP A 40 17.72 -5.25 -24.68
N GLY A 41 16.56 -5.47 -24.05
CA GLY A 41 15.31 -5.87 -24.72
C GLY A 41 15.30 -7.31 -25.26
N LYS A 42 16.33 -8.11 -24.94
CA LYS A 42 16.50 -9.48 -25.47
C LYS A 42 16.76 -10.50 -24.35
N THR A 43 17.42 -10.06 -23.28
CA THR A 43 17.72 -10.87 -22.11
C THR A 43 16.46 -11.12 -21.30
N LEU A 44 16.20 -12.38 -20.97
CA LEU A 44 15.09 -12.78 -20.12
C LEU A 44 15.45 -12.54 -18.64
N ASN A 45 14.86 -11.49 -18.06
CA ASN A 45 15.22 -10.99 -16.72
C ASN A 45 14.46 -11.66 -15.55
N THR A 46 13.62 -12.67 -15.81
CA THR A 46 12.75 -13.31 -14.79
C THR A 46 13.54 -13.84 -13.59
N ALA A 47 14.70 -14.45 -13.82
CA ALA A 47 15.55 -14.96 -12.74
C ALA A 47 16.17 -13.84 -11.89
N ALA A 48 16.58 -12.73 -12.49
CA ALA A 48 17.12 -11.57 -11.77
C ALA A 48 16.03 -10.90 -10.92
N ILE A 49 14.80 -10.81 -11.43
CA ILE A 49 13.64 -10.30 -10.70
C ILE A 49 13.34 -11.19 -9.48
N GLN A 50 13.31 -12.52 -9.65
CA GLN A 50 13.05 -13.42 -8.53
C GLN A 50 14.11 -13.28 -7.44
N LYS A 51 15.39 -13.21 -7.82
CA LYS A 51 16.49 -12.98 -6.85
C LYS A 51 16.34 -11.67 -6.08
N ALA A 52 15.87 -10.60 -6.73
CA ALA A 52 15.62 -9.32 -6.07
C ALA A 52 14.46 -9.42 -5.06
N ILE A 53 13.41 -10.20 -5.38
CA ILE A 53 12.28 -10.47 -4.49
C ILE A 53 12.73 -11.32 -3.31
N ASP A 54 13.50 -12.38 -3.54
CA ASP A 54 14.02 -13.27 -2.50
C ASP A 54 14.91 -12.53 -1.48
N LYS A 55 15.48 -11.39 -1.87
CA LYS A 55 16.34 -10.55 -1.03
C LYS A 55 15.58 -9.51 -0.19
N ALA A 56 14.34 -9.18 -0.54
CA ALA A 56 13.56 -8.09 0.06
C ALA A 56 13.17 -8.35 1.52
#